data_AF-A0AAJ2PX39-F1
#
_entry.id   AF-A0AAJ2PX39-F1
#
_cell.length_a   1.000
_cell.length_b   1.000
_cell.length_c   1.000
_cell.angle_alpha   90.00
_cell.angle_beta   90.00
_cell.angle_gamma   90.00
#
_symmetry.space_group_name_H-M   'P 1'
#
loop_
_entity.id
_entity.type
_entity.pdbx_description
1 polymer ?
#
loop_
_entity_poly.entity_id
_entity_poly.type
_entity_poly.pdbx_seq_one_letter_code
_entity_poly.pdbx_strand_id
1 'polypeptide(L)'
;MRTTPTILHLDMDAFYASAEQASKPSLRGKAVVVGGLGPRGVVATASYEARVLGVHSAMPTAQARRLAPNAAYLTPRFTFYRMISDQVMGLLRDLSPLVEPLSLDEAFVDLEAGGAAWDEASARLVGARLRADIRAVTALTGSVGLAASKMLAKIGSEQAKPDGLVLIDPGTERALLGPMSVRILPGVGPATGDHLRRAGITTVEEIVEAGEDEVVRLLGKAHGHGLYAMALARDDRAVVAERDTKSVSVEDTYDVDIHDRVRVRIEVQRLADRCVQRLRGAGLSGRTIVLKVRRYDFSTLTRSETLRGPTDDPAVVREAAARLLEAVDTTGGVRLLG
;
A
#
# COMPACT_ATOMS: atom_id res chain seq x y z
N MET A 1 -3.68 20.36 -15.66
CA MET A 1 -3.48 20.25 -14.20
C MET A 1 -4.26 21.37 -13.54
N ARG A 2 -4.68 21.17 -12.27
CA ARG A 2 -5.38 22.23 -11.53
C ARG A 2 -4.46 23.44 -11.34
N THR A 3 -5.07 24.62 -11.25
CA THR A 3 -4.36 25.88 -10.96
C THR A 3 -4.32 26.18 -9.46
N THR A 4 -4.92 25.31 -8.63
CA THR A 4 -5.01 25.46 -7.17
C THR A 4 -4.63 24.14 -6.48
N PRO A 5 -4.04 24.19 -5.27
CA PRO A 5 -3.53 23.01 -4.56
C PRO A 5 -4.62 22.30 -3.73
N THR A 6 -5.74 21.96 -4.37
CA THR A 6 -6.95 21.45 -3.70
C THR A 6 -7.04 19.92 -3.65
N ILE A 7 -6.04 19.20 -4.15
CA ILE A 7 -5.89 17.77 -3.90
C ILE A 7 -5.18 17.58 -2.57
N LEU A 8 -5.88 16.97 -1.62
CA LEU A 8 -5.32 16.56 -0.34
C LEU A 8 -4.93 15.10 -0.39
N HIS A 9 -3.79 14.78 0.21
CA HIS A 9 -3.40 13.43 0.57
C HIS A 9 -3.10 13.37 2.06
N LEU A 10 -3.76 12.44 2.76
CA LEU A 10 -3.50 12.13 4.16
C LEU A 10 -2.79 10.78 4.25
N ASP A 11 -1.75 10.70 5.08
CA ASP A 11 -1.09 9.45 5.49
C ASP A 11 -0.89 9.45 7.03
N MET A 12 -1.47 8.48 7.73
CA MET A 12 -1.35 8.38 9.19
C MET A 12 0.04 7.92 9.63
N ASP A 13 0.65 8.67 10.54
CA ASP A 13 2.04 8.47 10.97
C ASP A 13 2.24 7.15 11.70
N ALA A 14 3.06 6.27 11.13
CA ALA A 14 3.40 4.95 11.68
C ALA A 14 2.17 4.20 12.23
N PHE A 15 1.06 4.25 11.48
CA PHE A 15 -0.31 3.99 11.94
C PHE A 15 -0.48 2.85 12.96
N TYR A 16 -0.12 1.61 12.62
CA TYR A 16 -0.32 0.49 13.53
C TYR A 16 0.51 0.61 14.81
N ALA A 17 1.77 1.05 14.71
CA ALA A 17 2.62 1.21 15.88
C ALA A 17 2.12 2.35 16.78
N SER A 18 1.73 3.48 16.19
CA SER A 18 1.15 4.62 16.90
C SER A 18 -0.17 4.25 17.59
N ALA A 19 -1.03 3.47 16.95
CA ALA A 19 -2.27 2.94 17.54
C ALA A 19 -1.99 2.03 18.76
N GLU A 20 -0.97 1.18 18.67
CA GLU A 20 -0.55 0.35 19.81
C GLU A 20 0.03 1.20 20.96
N GLN A 21 0.84 2.21 20.67
CA GLN A 21 1.38 3.13 21.68
C GLN A 21 0.30 4.00 22.34
N ALA A 22 -0.69 4.46 21.56
CA ALA A 22 -1.81 5.23 22.08
C ALA A 22 -2.68 4.40 23.05
N SER A 23 -2.99 3.16 22.65
CA SER A 23 -3.84 2.24 23.44
C SER A 23 -3.13 1.59 24.63
N LYS A 24 -1.79 1.59 24.69
CA LYS A 24 -1.00 0.99 25.78
C LYS A 24 -0.02 2.03 26.36
N PRO A 25 -0.34 2.64 27.53
CA PRO A 25 0.52 3.65 28.13
C PRO A 25 1.99 3.24 28.32
N SER A 26 2.25 1.96 28.60
CA SER A 26 3.60 1.41 28.78
C SER A 26 4.46 1.42 27.51
N LEU A 27 3.87 1.59 26.32
CA LEU A 27 4.56 1.59 25.03
C LEU A 27 4.89 3.00 24.52
N ARG A 28 4.36 4.05 25.14
CA ARG A 28 4.59 5.44 24.70
C ARG A 28 6.08 5.78 24.75
N GLY A 29 6.62 6.33 23.65
CA GLY A 29 8.04 6.65 23.54
C GLY A 29 8.97 5.43 23.45
N LYS A 30 8.43 4.23 23.22
CA LYS A 30 9.21 2.99 23.08
C LYS A 30 9.21 2.51 21.63
N ALA A 31 10.31 1.88 21.22
CA ALA A 31 10.38 1.18 19.95
C ALA A 31 9.33 0.06 19.90
N VAL A 32 8.30 0.25 19.09
CA VAL A 32 7.25 -0.73 18.78
C VAL A 32 7.38 -1.18 17.32
N VAL A 33 7.26 -2.49 17.11
CA VAL A 33 7.25 -3.15 15.81
C VAL A 33 6.01 -4.03 15.74
N VAL A 34 5.14 -3.75 14.76
CA VAL A 34 3.93 -4.53 14.50
C VAL A 34 4.14 -5.38 13.25
N GLY A 35 3.86 -6.67 13.30
CA GLY A 35 4.02 -7.56 12.14
C GLY A 35 3.92 -9.04 12.45
N GLY A 36 4.29 -9.87 11.48
CA GLY A 36 4.38 -11.32 11.69
C GLY A 36 5.53 -11.64 12.65
N LEU A 37 5.26 -12.40 13.71
CA LEU A 37 6.27 -12.74 14.72
C LEU A 37 6.94 -14.11 14.49
N GLY A 38 6.40 -14.92 13.58
CA GLY A 38 6.97 -16.21 13.19
C GLY A 38 8.28 -16.09 12.40
N PRO A 39 8.93 -17.22 12.09
CA PRO A 39 10.26 -17.27 11.44
C PRO A 39 10.31 -16.57 10.07
N ARG A 40 9.16 -16.51 9.36
CA ARG A 40 9.03 -15.86 8.04
C ARG A 40 8.22 -14.57 8.10
N GLY A 41 8.02 -14.04 9.32
CA GLY A 41 7.31 -12.80 9.55
C GLY A 41 8.03 -11.59 8.96
N VAL A 42 7.24 -10.58 8.61
CA VAL A 42 7.71 -9.28 8.14
C VAL A 42 7.11 -8.17 9.00
N VAL A 43 7.86 -7.08 9.14
CA VAL A 43 7.41 -5.86 9.79
C VAL A 43 6.33 -5.21 8.93
N ALA A 44 5.11 -5.10 9.46
CA ALA A 44 4.05 -4.33 8.83
C ALA A 44 4.27 -2.83 9.06
N THR A 45 4.55 -2.45 10.31
CA THR A 45 4.81 -1.06 10.71
C THR A 45 5.85 -1.00 11.81
N ALA A 46 6.75 -0.02 11.71
CA ALA A 46 7.69 0.34 12.76
C ALA A 46 7.39 1.77 13.24
N SER A 47 7.33 1.95 14.56
CA SER A 47 7.31 3.27 15.23
C SER A 47 8.54 4.10 14.85
N TYR A 48 8.49 5.43 15.01
CA TYR A 48 9.64 6.30 14.74
C TYR A 48 10.85 5.93 15.61
N GLU A 49 10.64 5.55 16.87
CA GLU A 49 11.70 5.09 17.77
C GLU A 49 12.37 3.81 17.24
N ALA A 50 11.62 2.89 16.63
CA ALA A 50 12.18 1.71 15.98
C ALA A 50 12.89 2.05 14.65
N ARG A 51 12.40 3.05 13.91
CA ARG A 51 13.03 3.53 12.67
C ARG A 51 14.41 4.14 12.90
N VAL A 52 14.61 4.82 14.02
CA VAL A 52 15.95 5.32 14.43
C VAL A 52 16.95 4.16 14.58
N LEU A 53 16.49 2.98 15.00
CA LEU A 53 17.31 1.77 15.10
C LEU A 53 17.49 1.05 13.75
N GLY A 54 17.00 1.62 12.65
CA GLY A 54 17.09 1.06 11.30
C GLY A 54 15.96 0.09 10.95
N VAL A 55 14.96 -0.12 11.81
CA VAL A 55 13.82 -0.99 11.50
C VAL A 55 12.82 -0.26 10.59
N HIS A 56 12.41 -0.89 9.50
CA HIS A 56 11.42 -0.31 8.57
C HIS A 56 10.38 -1.35 8.12
N SER A 57 9.28 -0.87 7.54
CA SER A 57 8.25 -1.73 6.96
C SER A 57 8.82 -2.64 5.87
N ALA A 58 8.20 -3.81 5.69
CA ALA A 58 8.62 -4.90 4.82
C ALA A 58 9.98 -5.55 5.18
N MET A 59 10.67 -5.12 6.23
CA MET A 59 11.86 -5.80 6.75
C MET A 59 11.49 -7.17 7.34
N PRO A 60 12.30 -8.23 7.15
CA PRO A 60 12.13 -9.49 7.87
C PRO A 60 12.18 -9.27 9.39
N THR A 61 11.23 -9.83 10.14
CA THR A 61 11.15 -9.64 11.59
C THR A 61 12.40 -10.15 12.31
N ALA A 62 13.04 -11.21 11.80
CA ALA A 62 14.31 -11.71 12.32
C ALA A 62 15.44 -10.66 12.20
N GLN A 63 15.48 -9.88 11.13
CA GLN A 63 16.44 -8.79 10.97
C GLN A 63 16.09 -7.63 11.91
N ALA A 64 14.82 -7.27 12.01
CA ALA A 64 14.36 -6.25 12.96
C ALA A 64 14.79 -6.60 14.40
N ARG A 65 14.67 -7.86 14.83
CA ARG A 65 15.10 -8.33 16.16
C ARG A 65 16.60 -8.22 16.40
N ARG A 66 17.43 -8.32 15.35
CA ARG A 66 18.87 -8.09 15.46
C ARG A 66 19.19 -6.61 15.64
N LEU A 67 18.48 -5.73 14.95
CA LEU A 67 18.67 -4.28 15.02
C LEU A 67 18.10 -3.68 16.31
N ALA A 68 16.95 -4.16 16.77
CA ALA A 68 16.22 -3.62 17.91
C ALA A 68 15.76 -4.74 18.87
N PRO A 69 16.68 -5.45 19.55
CA PRO A 69 16.35 -6.63 20.36
C PRO A 69 15.40 -6.32 21.52
N ASN A 70 15.42 -5.08 22.03
CA ASN A 70 14.59 -4.63 23.15
C ASN A 70 13.29 -3.92 22.72
N ALA A 71 12.97 -3.91 21.42
CA ALA A 71 11.70 -3.36 20.94
C ALA A 71 10.50 -4.23 21.35
N ALA A 72 9.34 -3.62 21.49
CA ALA A 72 8.08 -4.34 21.68
C ALA A 72 7.58 -4.89 20.33
N TYR A 73 7.53 -6.23 20.22
CA TYR A 73 7.05 -6.92 19.03
C TYR A 73 5.61 -7.38 19.21
N LEU A 74 4.71 -6.87 18.37
CA LEU A 74 3.27 -7.10 18.50
C LEU A 74 2.68 -7.73 17.23
N THR A 75 1.73 -8.64 17.42
CA THR A 75 0.89 -9.15 16.34
C THR A 75 -0.19 -8.12 15.96
N PRO A 76 -0.48 -7.91 14.66
CA PRO A 76 -1.48 -6.95 14.20
C PRO A 76 -2.89 -7.18 14.80
N ARG A 77 -3.55 -6.12 15.26
CA ARG A 77 -4.96 -6.11 15.69
C ARG A 77 -5.85 -5.41 14.66
N PHE A 78 -6.04 -6.02 13.49
CA PHE A 78 -6.73 -5.39 12.35
C PHE A 78 -8.15 -4.89 12.63
N THR A 79 -8.92 -5.54 13.52
CA THR A 79 -10.24 -5.02 13.92
C THR A 79 -10.11 -3.67 14.62
N PHE A 80 -9.13 -3.52 15.51
CA PHE A 80 -8.85 -2.26 16.19
C PHE A 80 -8.34 -1.18 15.21
N TYR A 81 -7.46 -1.54 14.28
CA TYR A 81 -6.97 -0.60 13.26
C TYR A 81 -8.07 -0.12 12.32
N ARG A 82 -9.00 -1.01 11.93
CA ARG A 82 -10.19 -0.64 11.14
C ARG A 82 -11.08 0.36 11.86
N MET A 83 -11.34 0.15 13.15
CA MET A 83 -12.15 1.11 13.93
C MET A 83 -11.57 2.53 13.92
N ILE A 84 -10.24 2.66 14.02
CA ILE A 84 -9.58 3.98 13.93
C ILE A 84 -9.64 4.52 12.50
N SER A 85 -9.38 3.66 11.51
CA SER A 85 -9.49 4.02 10.09
C SER A 85 -10.86 4.57 9.75
N ASP A 86 -11.94 3.92 10.21
CA ASP A 86 -13.32 4.35 9.96
C ASP A 86 -13.60 5.75 10.50
N GLN A 87 -13.04 6.10 11.67
CA GLN A 87 -13.12 7.46 12.24
C GLN A 87 -12.40 8.48 11.35
N VAL A 88 -11.16 8.19 10.95
CA VAL A 88 -10.37 9.07 10.08
C VAL A 88 -11.03 9.25 8.71
N MET A 89 -11.48 8.16 8.09
CA MET A 89 -12.18 8.19 6.81
C MET A 89 -13.53 8.91 6.91
N GLY A 90 -14.18 8.88 8.09
CA GLY A 90 -15.35 9.72 8.39
C GLY A 90 -15.03 11.20 8.27
N LEU A 91 -13.98 11.66 8.96
CA LEU A 91 -13.53 13.06 8.89
C LEU A 91 -13.18 13.49 7.46
N LEU A 92 -12.59 12.60 6.66
CA LEU A 92 -12.31 12.90 5.25
C LEU A 92 -13.58 13.03 4.41
N ARG A 93 -14.59 12.17 4.65
CA ARG A 93 -15.87 12.22 3.93
C ARG A 93 -16.71 13.46 4.28
N ASP A 94 -16.50 14.02 5.47
CA ASP A 94 -17.12 15.30 5.84
C ASP A 94 -16.55 16.47 5.02
N LEU A 95 -15.33 16.35 4.47
CA LEU A 95 -14.70 17.37 3.63
C LEU A 95 -15.11 17.26 2.16
N SER A 96 -15.43 16.06 1.66
CA SER A 96 -15.73 15.84 0.25
C SER A 96 -16.42 14.50 0.01
N PRO A 97 -17.33 14.40 -0.98
CA PRO A 97 -17.80 13.11 -1.49
C PRO A 97 -16.72 12.36 -2.29
N LEU A 98 -15.67 13.04 -2.75
CA LEU A 98 -14.57 12.44 -3.51
C LEU A 98 -13.39 12.12 -2.59
N VAL A 99 -13.52 11.02 -1.85
CA VAL A 99 -12.46 10.42 -1.04
C VAL A 99 -12.05 9.10 -1.67
N GLU A 100 -10.78 8.94 -2.04
CA GLU A 100 -10.20 7.73 -2.62
C GLU A 100 -9.25 7.07 -1.60
N PRO A 101 -9.71 6.08 -0.80
CA PRO A 101 -8.84 5.34 0.11
C PRO A 101 -7.82 4.49 -0.64
N LEU A 102 -6.57 4.57 -0.21
CA LEU A 102 -5.46 3.75 -0.70
C LEU A 102 -5.18 2.56 0.23
N SER A 103 -5.35 2.78 1.54
CA SER A 103 -5.14 1.80 2.61
C SER A 103 -6.00 2.17 3.83
N LEU A 104 -5.76 1.55 5.00
CA LEU A 104 -6.45 1.90 6.24
C LEU A 104 -6.03 3.29 6.77
N ASP A 105 -4.82 3.73 6.43
CA ASP A 105 -4.17 4.93 6.93
C ASP A 105 -4.01 6.04 5.89
N GLU A 106 -4.39 5.80 4.65
CA GLU A 106 -4.03 6.68 3.54
C GLU A 106 -5.19 6.90 2.57
N ALA A 107 -5.41 8.15 2.16
CA ALA A 107 -6.45 8.51 1.19
C ALA A 107 -6.14 9.83 0.46
N PHE A 108 -6.65 9.93 -0.78
CA PHE A 108 -6.78 11.20 -1.47
C PHE A 108 -8.16 11.83 -1.25
N VAL A 109 -8.22 13.15 -1.23
CA VAL A 109 -9.47 13.92 -1.18
C VAL A 109 -9.40 15.07 -2.19
N ASP A 110 -10.48 15.24 -2.96
CA ASP A 110 -10.69 16.43 -3.77
C ASP A 110 -11.46 17.47 -2.95
N LEU A 111 -10.76 18.45 -2.37
CA LEU A 111 -11.35 19.44 -1.48
C LEU A 111 -12.28 20.42 -2.22
N GLU A 112 -11.99 20.67 -3.49
CA GLU A 112 -12.78 21.59 -4.32
C GLU A 112 -14.12 20.95 -4.70
N ALA A 113 -14.14 19.65 -5.02
CA ALA A 113 -15.38 18.92 -5.28
C ALA A 113 -16.32 18.86 -4.07
N GLY A 114 -15.77 18.95 -2.86
CA GLY A 114 -16.53 19.05 -1.62
C GLY A 114 -16.91 20.47 -1.20
N GLY A 115 -16.40 21.50 -1.90
CA GLY A 115 -16.57 22.90 -1.50
C GLY A 115 -15.79 23.28 -0.24
N ALA A 116 -14.87 22.45 0.24
CA ALA A 116 -14.09 22.69 1.44
C ALA A 116 -12.93 23.68 1.22
N ALA A 117 -12.36 23.71 0.01
CA ALA A 117 -11.30 24.64 -0.36
C ALA A 117 -11.30 24.93 -1.87
N TRP A 118 -10.92 26.14 -2.25
CA TRP A 118 -10.85 26.60 -3.65
C TRP A 118 -9.57 27.38 -3.96
N ASP A 119 -8.72 27.63 -2.96
CA ASP A 119 -7.45 28.34 -3.08
C ASP A 119 -6.42 27.79 -2.06
N GLU A 120 -5.20 28.33 -2.09
CA GLU A 120 -4.12 27.91 -1.19
C GLU A 120 -4.47 28.13 0.29
N ALA A 121 -5.03 29.30 0.63
CA ALA A 121 -5.29 29.68 2.01
C ALA A 121 -6.35 28.78 2.65
N SER A 122 -7.46 28.55 1.95
CA SER A 122 -8.53 27.63 2.38
C SER A 122 -8.02 26.19 2.48
N ALA A 123 -7.21 25.72 1.52
CA ALA A 123 -6.64 24.36 1.56
C ALA A 123 -5.74 24.15 2.79
N ARG A 124 -4.85 25.11 3.11
CA ARG A 124 -4.01 25.05 4.32
C ARG A 124 -4.83 25.02 5.60
N LEU A 125 -5.88 25.84 5.68
CA LEU A 125 -6.75 25.90 6.84
C LEU A 125 -7.47 24.55 7.05
N VAL A 126 -8.03 23.98 5.99
CA VAL A 126 -8.68 22.66 6.02
C VAL A 126 -7.70 21.57 6.44
N GLY A 127 -6.50 21.52 5.85
CA GLY A 127 -5.50 20.52 6.21
C GLY A 127 -5.03 20.63 7.67
N ALA A 128 -4.83 21.85 8.17
CA ALA A 128 -4.47 22.07 9.57
C ALA A 128 -5.60 21.66 10.52
N ARG A 129 -6.85 21.99 10.17
CA ARG A 129 -8.03 21.60 10.94
C ARG A 129 -8.21 20.09 10.98
N LEU A 130 -8.12 19.42 9.83
CA LEU A 130 -8.22 17.97 9.72
C LEU A 130 -7.20 17.27 10.63
N ARG A 131 -5.95 17.72 10.64
CA ARG A 131 -4.91 17.16 11.52
C ARG A 131 -5.25 17.31 13.00
N ALA A 132 -5.75 18.48 13.40
CA ALA A 132 -6.21 18.71 14.78
C ALA A 132 -7.40 17.80 15.15
N ASP A 133 -8.37 17.63 14.24
CA ASP A 133 -9.54 16.78 14.47
C ASP A 133 -9.16 15.30 14.57
N ILE A 134 -8.28 14.81 13.69
CA ILE A 134 -7.71 13.46 13.77
C ILE A 134 -7.05 13.24 15.13
N ARG A 135 -6.22 14.20 15.57
CA ARG A 135 -5.53 14.11 16.87
C ARG A 135 -6.52 14.08 18.03
N ALA A 136 -7.57 14.89 17.98
CA ALA A 136 -8.59 14.95 19.03
C ALA A 136 -9.39 13.63 19.14
N VAL A 137 -9.76 13.04 18.01
CA VAL A 137 -10.61 11.83 17.99
C VAL A 137 -9.82 10.55 18.24
N THR A 138 -8.59 10.47 17.73
CA THR A 138 -7.83 9.21 17.70
C THR A 138 -6.61 9.19 18.63
N ALA A 139 -6.17 10.35 19.12
CA ALA A 139 -4.86 10.56 19.75
C ALA A 139 -3.65 10.19 18.86
N LEU A 140 -3.85 10.03 17.55
CA LEU A 140 -2.81 9.78 16.55
C LEU A 140 -2.51 11.04 15.74
N THR A 141 -1.44 11.02 14.95
CA THR A 141 -1.08 12.08 14.02
C THR A 141 -1.15 11.56 12.58
N GLY A 142 -1.31 12.47 11.64
CA GLY A 142 -1.20 12.18 10.22
C GLY A 142 -0.56 13.35 9.51
N SER A 143 0.21 13.04 8.49
CA SER A 143 0.86 14.01 7.62
C SER A 143 0.02 14.29 6.39
N VAL A 144 -0.06 15.58 6.04
CA VAL A 144 -0.92 16.06 4.95
C VAL A 144 -0.08 16.68 3.85
N GLY A 145 -0.38 16.28 2.61
CA GLY A 145 0.13 16.94 1.42
C GLY A 145 -1.00 17.61 0.65
N LEU A 146 -0.79 18.84 0.21
CA LEU A 146 -1.72 19.62 -0.60
C LEU A 146 -1.04 19.97 -1.93
N ALA A 147 -1.68 19.69 -3.06
CA ALA A 147 -1.09 19.99 -4.38
C ALA A 147 -2.15 20.04 -5.49
N ALA A 148 -1.71 20.38 -6.70
CA ALA A 148 -2.56 20.40 -7.90
C ALA A 148 -2.90 19.00 -8.46
N SER A 149 -2.22 17.94 -8.00
CA SER A 149 -2.40 16.56 -8.48
C SER A 149 -2.19 15.53 -7.38
N LYS A 150 -2.71 14.31 -7.59
CA LYS A 150 -2.59 13.19 -6.63
C LYS A 150 -1.13 12.83 -6.36
N MET A 151 -0.32 12.67 -7.41
CA MET A 151 1.10 12.36 -7.27
C MET A 151 1.80 13.35 -6.34
N LEU A 152 1.64 14.66 -6.57
CA LEU A 152 2.34 15.67 -5.80
C LEU A 152 1.80 15.80 -4.39
N ALA A 153 0.49 15.66 -4.18
CA ALA A 153 -0.08 15.63 -2.84
C ALA A 153 0.51 14.46 -2.02
N LYS A 154 0.64 13.27 -2.63
CA LYS A 154 1.30 12.12 -1.98
C LYS A 154 2.75 12.43 -1.62
N ILE A 155 3.52 12.98 -2.56
CA ILE A 155 4.92 13.38 -2.33
C ILE A 155 5.02 14.43 -1.20
N GLY A 156 4.12 15.42 -1.19
CA GLY A 156 4.04 16.44 -0.14
C GLY A 156 3.79 15.82 1.24
N SER A 157 2.85 14.88 1.35
CA SER A 157 2.57 14.22 2.63
C SER A 157 3.76 13.40 3.15
N GLU A 158 4.54 12.76 2.27
CA GLU A 158 5.75 12.01 2.67
C GLU A 158 6.83 12.96 3.18
N GLN A 159 7.04 14.10 2.52
CA GLN A 159 7.96 15.16 2.99
C GLN A 159 7.49 15.82 4.28
N ALA A 160 6.17 15.81 4.53
CA ALA A 160 5.57 16.32 5.73
C ALA A 160 5.70 15.37 6.94
N LYS A 161 6.28 14.16 6.80
CA LYS A 161 6.40 13.22 7.92
C LYS A 161 7.56 13.60 8.87
N PRO A 162 7.37 13.46 10.19
CA PRO A 162 6.12 13.14 10.90
C PRO A 162 5.27 14.40 11.22
N ASP A 163 3.96 14.20 11.39
CA ASP A 163 3.01 15.18 11.95
C ASP A 163 3.13 16.59 11.32
N GLY A 164 3.14 16.64 10.00
CA GLY A 164 3.35 17.87 9.24
C GLY A 164 2.28 18.12 8.20
N LEU A 165 2.36 19.30 7.60
CA LEU A 165 1.59 19.67 6.42
C LEU A 165 2.53 20.35 5.43
N VAL A 166 2.58 19.84 4.21
CA VAL A 166 3.28 20.47 3.09
C VAL A 166 2.27 20.79 2.00
N LEU A 167 2.37 22.00 1.48
CA LEU A 167 1.64 22.42 0.28
C LEU A 167 2.66 22.66 -0.82
N ILE A 168 2.40 22.10 -2.00
CA ILE A 168 3.20 22.32 -3.21
C ILE A 168 2.44 23.31 -4.09
N ASP A 169 3.02 24.50 -4.25
CA ASP A 169 2.40 25.58 -5.01
C ASP A 169 2.33 25.24 -6.51
N PRO A 170 1.16 25.42 -7.15
CA PRO A 170 1.04 25.22 -8.59
C PRO A 170 2.04 26.07 -9.37
N GLY A 171 2.76 25.46 -10.32
CA GLY A 171 3.83 26.08 -11.09
C GLY A 171 5.25 25.85 -10.54
N THR A 172 5.41 25.31 -9.33
CA THR A 172 6.72 25.02 -8.73
C THR A 172 7.17 23.56 -8.89
N GLU A 173 6.31 22.72 -9.46
CA GLU A 173 6.39 21.26 -9.38
C GLU A 173 7.66 20.70 -10.02
N ARG A 174 8.02 21.19 -11.22
CA ARG A 174 9.21 20.73 -11.95
C ARG A 174 10.50 21.07 -11.22
N ALA A 175 10.61 22.28 -10.70
CA ALA A 175 11.77 22.73 -9.95
C ALA A 175 11.92 21.95 -8.63
N LEU A 176 10.80 21.63 -7.98
CA LEU A 176 10.77 20.79 -6.78
C LEU A 176 11.19 19.35 -7.11
N LEU A 177 10.63 18.73 -8.15
CA LEU A 177 10.86 17.32 -8.45
C LEU A 177 12.27 17.02 -9.00
N GLY A 178 12.79 17.87 -9.91
CA GLY A 178 14.04 17.62 -10.63
C GLY A 178 15.19 17.02 -9.79
N PRO A 179 15.61 17.66 -8.68
CA PRO A 179 16.73 17.19 -7.87
C PRO A 179 16.41 15.96 -6.99
N MET A 180 15.16 15.53 -6.90
CA MET A 180 14.77 14.43 -6.03
C MET A 180 15.19 13.08 -6.62
N SER A 181 15.43 12.10 -5.75
CA SER A 181 15.66 10.72 -6.20
C SER A 181 14.46 10.19 -6.97
N VAL A 182 14.68 9.41 -8.03
CA VAL A 182 13.61 8.73 -8.79
C VAL A 182 12.66 7.91 -7.92
N ARG A 183 13.12 7.44 -6.76
CA ARG A 183 12.31 6.70 -5.79
C ARG A 183 11.19 7.51 -5.14
N ILE A 184 11.19 8.84 -5.28
CA ILE A 184 10.08 9.69 -4.82
C ILE A 184 8.83 9.51 -5.69
N LEU A 185 9.01 9.09 -6.96
CA LEU A 185 7.90 8.94 -7.90
C LEU A 185 7.09 7.68 -7.56
N PRO A 186 5.76 7.80 -7.43
CA PRO A 186 4.89 6.63 -7.25
C PRO A 186 5.10 5.59 -8.34
N GLY A 187 5.25 4.32 -7.95
CA GLY A 187 5.53 3.23 -8.88
C GLY A 187 7.01 2.90 -9.06
N VAL A 188 7.94 3.72 -8.55
CA VAL A 188 9.38 3.40 -8.52
C VAL A 188 9.74 2.67 -7.23
N GLY A 189 9.47 1.37 -7.18
CA GLY A 189 9.93 0.48 -6.11
C GLY A 189 11.43 0.16 -6.18
N PRO A 190 11.99 -0.61 -5.24
CA PRO A 190 13.41 -0.97 -5.22
C PRO A 190 13.92 -1.59 -6.53
N ALA A 191 13.14 -2.48 -7.14
CA ALA A 191 13.52 -3.13 -8.39
C ALA A 191 13.61 -2.15 -9.57
N THR A 192 12.59 -1.29 -9.73
CA THR A 192 12.58 -0.24 -10.77
C THR A 192 13.69 0.78 -10.53
N GLY A 193 13.87 1.22 -9.28
CA GLY A 193 14.94 2.15 -8.90
C GLY A 193 16.33 1.58 -9.17
N ASP A 194 16.55 0.29 -8.88
CA ASP A 194 17.80 -0.41 -9.21
C ASP A 194 18.02 -0.52 -10.73
N HIS A 195 16.95 -0.75 -11.51
CA HIS A 195 17.04 -0.78 -12.97
C HIS A 195 17.47 0.58 -13.52
N LEU A 196 16.78 1.66 -13.12
CA LEU A 196 17.12 3.03 -13.51
C LEU A 196 18.55 3.40 -13.09
N ARG A 197 18.94 3.07 -11.85
CA ARG A 197 20.30 3.33 -11.35
C ARG A 197 21.38 2.64 -12.19
N ARG A 198 21.14 1.40 -12.66
CA ARG A 198 22.08 0.71 -13.57
C ARG A 198 22.24 1.41 -14.92
N ALA A 199 21.22 2.17 -15.35
CA ALA A 199 21.27 3.02 -16.53
C ALA A 199 21.85 4.42 -16.25
N GLY A 200 22.34 4.69 -15.03
CA GLY A 200 22.86 6.00 -14.63
C GLY A 200 21.79 7.01 -14.21
N ILE A 201 20.52 6.59 -14.11
CA ILE A 201 19.39 7.46 -13.77
C ILE A 201 19.04 7.29 -12.29
N THR A 202 19.24 8.34 -11.52
CA THR A 202 19.11 8.40 -10.07
C THR A 202 18.20 9.54 -9.58
N THR A 203 18.10 10.63 -10.36
CA THR A 203 17.22 11.77 -10.10
C THR A 203 16.05 11.85 -11.08
N VAL A 204 15.00 12.60 -10.71
CA VAL A 204 13.85 12.81 -11.59
C VAL A 204 14.24 13.63 -12.82
N GLU A 205 15.17 14.58 -12.71
CA GLU A 205 15.64 15.35 -13.86
C GLU A 205 16.35 14.46 -14.88
N GLU A 206 17.16 13.50 -14.42
CA GLU A 206 17.83 12.53 -15.30
C GLU A 206 16.83 11.65 -16.08
N ILE A 207 15.62 11.39 -15.56
CA ILE A 207 14.55 10.73 -16.33
C ILE A 207 14.11 11.62 -17.50
N VAL A 208 13.98 12.92 -17.26
CA VAL A 208 13.55 13.87 -18.29
C VAL A 208 14.63 14.08 -19.35
N GLU A 209 15.90 14.19 -18.93
CA GLU A 209 17.05 14.29 -19.83
C GLU A 209 17.22 13.04 -20.70
N ALA A 210 16.96 11.84 -20.15
CA ALA A 210 17.00 10.59 -20.90
C ALA A 210 15.93 10.52 -22.01
N GLY A 211 14.79 11.21 -21.83
CA GLY A 211 13.69 11.24 -22.77
C GLY A 211 12.76 10.03 -22.71
N GLU A 212 11.55 10.19 -23.25
CA GLU A 212 10.48 9.19 -23.13
C GLU A 212 10.83 7.83 -23.74
N ASP A 213 11.43 7.83 -24.93
CA ASP A 213 11.79 6.61 -25.66
C ASP A 213 12.75 5.72 -24.88
N GLU A 214 13.73 6.34 -24.20
CA GLU A 214 14.70 5.63 -23.39
C GLU A 214 14.04 5.03 -22.14
N VAL A 215 13.18 5.80 -21.47
CA VAL A 215 12.45 5.33 -20.28
C VAL A 215 11.50 4.18 -20.65
N VAL A 216 10.83 4.27 -21.81
CA VAL A 216 10.00 3.18 -22.36
C VAL A 216 10.83 1.95 -22.73
N ARG A 217 12.02 2.14 -23.29
CA ARG A 217 12.94 1.03 -23.60
C ARG A 217 13.38 0.30 -22.33
N LEU A 218 13.66 1.02 -21.25
CA LEU A 218 14.09 0.45 -19.97
C LEU A 218 12.96 -0.26 -19.21
N LEU A 219 11.76 0.33 -19.21
CA LEU A 219 10.68 -0.06 -18.30
C LEU A 219 9.46 -0.70 -18.98
N GLY A 220 9.45 -0.74 -20.31
CA GLY A 220 8.32 -1.15 -21.12
C GLY A 220 7.27 -0.04 -21.27
N LYS A 221 6.43 -0.16 -22.30
CA LYS A 221 5.50 0.90 -22.75
C LYS A 221 4.65 1.48 -21.62
N ALA A 222 3.83 0.65 -20.98
CA ALA A 222 2.86 1.15 -20.01
C ALA A 222 3.51 1.85 -18.81
N HIS A 223 4.56 1.27 -18.24
CA HIS A 223 5.23 1.85 -17.08
C HIS A 223 6.12 3.04 -17.47
N GLY A 224 6.81 2.95 -18.61
CA GLY A 224 7.71 4.00 -19.09
C GLY A 224 7.00 5.30 -19.45
N HIS A 225 5.88 5.23 -20.20
CA HIS A 225 5.06 6.41 -20.51
C HIS A 225 4.55 7.09 -19.24
N GLY A 226 4.00 6.29 -18.30
CA GLY A 226 3.49 6.82 -17.05
C GLY A 226 4.58 7.46 -16.19
N LEU A 227 5.75 6.82 -16.09
CA LEU A 227 6.85 7.34 -15.30
C LEU A 227 7.43 8.64 -15.89
N TYR A 228 7.58 8.70 -17.21
CA TYR A 228 8.06 9.90 -17.90
C TYR A 228 7.10 11.09 -17.73
N ALA A 229 5.78 10.85 -17.85
CA ALA A 229 4.78 11.87 -17.57
C ALA A 229 4.87 12.39 -16.12
N MET A 230 5.02 11.49 -15.15
CA MET A 230 5.20 11.84 -13.74
C MET A 230 6.49 12.64 -13.50
N ALA A 231 7.59 12.29 -14.17
CA ALA A 231 8.84 13.06 -14.10
C ALA A 231 8.66 14.50 -14.60
N LEU A 232 7.80 14.71 -15.61
CA LEU A 232 7.39 16.03 -16.08
C LEU A 232 6.35 16.73 -15.17
N ALA A 233 6.14 16.23 -13.95
CA ALA A 233 5.11 16.69 -13.01
C ALA A 233 3.66 16.50 -13.51
N ARG A 234 3.43 15.72 -14.58
CA ARG A 234 2.12 15.55 -15.19
C ARG A 234 1.40 14.36 -14.57
N ASP A 235 0.31 14.66 -13.87
CA ASP A 235 -0.64 13.68 -13.36
C ASP A 235 -2.06 14.26 -13.46
N ASP A 236 -2.83 13.71 -14.39
CA ASP A 236 -4.21 14.11 -14.72
C ASP A 236 -5.27 13.18 -14.10
N ARG A 237 -4.85 12.18 -13.31
CA ARG A 237 -5.76 11.25 -12.66
C ARG A 237 -6.62 11.98 -11.63
N ALA A 238 -7.94 11.93 -11.82
CA ALA A 238 -8.90 12.43 -10.83
C ALA A 238 -8.89 11.61 -9.54
N VAL A 239 -9.36 12.20 -8.45
CA VAL A 239 -9.72 11.46 -7.23
C VAL A 239 -11.02 10.71 -7.51
N VAL A 240 -11.01 9.40 -7.28
CA VAL A 240 -12.15 8.52 -7.59
C VAL A 240 -12.62 7.82 -6.33
N ALA A 241 -13.86 8.11 -5.91
CA ALA A 241 -14.41 7.61 -4.65
C ALA A 241 -14.63 6.08 -4.65
N GLU A 242 -15.05 5.54 -5.78
CA GLU A 242 -15.40 4.12 -5.91
C GLU A 242 -14.57 3.45 -7.02
N ARG A 243 -14.06 2.26 -6.72
CA ARG A 243 -13.40 1.42 -7.71
C ARG A 243 -13.93 0.00 -7.63
N ASP A 244 -14.34 -0.54 -8.77
CA ASP A 244 -14.74 -1.95 -8.84
C ASP A 244 -13.60 -2.85 -8.36
N THR A 245 -13.94 -3.77 -7.47
CA THR A 245 -13.03 -4.85 -7.10
C THR A 245 -12.78 -5.74 -8.32
N LYS A 246 -11.53 -5.78 -8.80
CA LYS A 246 -11.16 -6.57 -9.98
C LYS A 246 -10.75 -8.01 -9.64
N SER A 247 -10.35 -8.26 -8.40
CA SER A 247 -10.01 -9.60 -7.92
C SER A 247 -10.16 -9.70 -6.39
N VAL A 248 -10.42 -10.92 -5.92
CA VAL A 248 -10.42 -11.29 -4.50
C VAL A 248 -9.50 -12.48 -4.34
N SER A 249 -8.58 -12.42 -3.39
CA SER A 249 -7.61 -13.49 -3.12
C SER A 249 -7.37 -13.66 -1.62
N VAL A 250 -6.86 -14.83 -1.26
CA VAL A 250 -6.34 -15.15 0.07
C VAL A 250 -5.07 -15.96 -0.13
N GLU A 251 -4.01 -15.65 0.59
CA GLU A 251 -2.74 -16.36 0.47
C GLU A 251 -2.09 -16.48 1.85
N ASP A 252 -1.46 -17.61 2.12
CA ASP A 252 -0.75 -17.88 3.36
C ASP A 252 0.68 -18.33 3.06
N THR A 253 1.66 -17.71 3.72
CA THR A 253 3.05 -18.22 3.79
C THR A 253 3.18 -19.09 5.03
N TYR A 254 3.62 -20.33 4.86
CA TYR A 254 3.78 -21.27 5.97
C TYR A 254 5.14 -21.09 6.65
N ASP A 255 5.20 -21.32 7.96
CA ASP A 255 6.44 -21.22 8.76
C ASP A 255 7.53 -22.19 8.28
N VAL A 256 7.10 -23.38 7.87
CA VAL A 256 7.94 -24.44 7.30
C VAL A 256 7.32 -24.86 5.97
N ASP A 257 8.18 -25.18 5.00
CA ASP A 257 7.71 -25.62 3.68
C ASP A 257 6.92 -26.94 3.80
N ILE A 258 5.80 -27.01 3.09
CA ILE A 258 4.93 -28.19 3.09
C ILE A 258 5.41 -29.14 1.98
N HIS A 259 5.88 -30.32 2.37
CA HIS A 259 6.28 -31.38 1.44
C HIS A 259 5.20 -32.47 1.28
N ASP A 260 4.28 -32.58 2.24
CA ASP A 260 3.20 -33.55 2.18
C ASP A 260 2.08 -33.09 1.22
N ARG A 261 1.88 -33.86 0.14
CA ARG A 261 0.84 -33.61 -0.86
C ARG A 261 -0.57 -33.64 -0.27
N VAL A 262 -0.82 -34.46 0.75
CA VAL A 262 -2.13 -34.52 1.42
C VAL A 262 -2.38 -33.19 2.13
N ARG A 263 -1.42 -32.72 2.91
CA ARG A 263 -1.48 -31.41 3.55
C ARG A 263 -1.64 -30.25 2.56
N VAL A 264 -0.91 -30.24 1.43
CA VAL A 264 -1.09 -29.20 0.39
C VAL A 264 -2.54 -29.16 -0.11
N ARG A 265 -3.17 -30.31 -0.37
CA ARG A 265 -4.57 -30.36 -0.81
C ARG A 265 -5.53 -29.80 0.23
N ILE A 266 -5.33 -30.15 1.51
CA ILE A 266 -6.16 -29.62 2.62
C ILE A 266 -6.05 -28.10 2.69
N GLU A 267 -4.84 -27.56 2.58
CA GLU A 267 -4.62 -26.11 2.63
C GLU A 267 -5.24 -25.38 1.44
N VAL A 268 -5.15 -25.94 0.22
CA VAL A 268 -5.82 -25.37 -0.97
C VAL A 268 -7.34 -25.34 -0.77
N GLN A 269 -7.94 -26.40 -0.23
CA GLN A 269 -9.38 -26.41 0.06
C GLN A 269 -9.76 -25.35 1.10
N ARG A 270 -8.98 -25.22 2.17
CA ARG A 270 -9.19 -24.19 3.21
C ARG A 270 -9.08 -22.77 2.64
N LEU A 271 -8.12 -22.53 1.74
CA LEU A 271 -7.96 -21.24 1.06
C LEU A 271 -9.12 -20.96 0.10
N ALA A 272 -9.58 -21.96 -0.66
CA ALA A 272 -10.75 -21.84 -1.52
C ALA A 272 -12.00 -21.42 -0.72
N ASP A 273 -12.24 -22.06 0.43
CA ASP A 273 -13.38 -21.73 1.31
C ASP A 273 -13.29 -20.31 1.86
N ARG A 274 -12.10 -19.90 2.31
CA ARG A 274 -11.87 -18.52 2.77
C ARG A 274 -12.04 -17.50 1.65
N CYS A 275 -11.61 -17.81 0.43
CA CYS A 275 -11.78 -16.95 -0.73
C CYS A 275 -13.26 -16.76 -1.04
N VAL A 276 -14.05 -17.84 -1.03
CA VAL A 276 -15.50 -17.80 -1.24
C VAL A 276 -16.23 -17.04 -0.14
N GLN A 277 -15.86 -17.25 1.14
CA GLN A 277 -16.40 -16.45 2.24
C GLN A 277 -16.16 -14.95 2.03
N ARG A 278 -14.97 -14.59 1.55
CA ARG A 278 -14.62 -13.19 1.25
C ARG A 278 -15.40 -12.64 0.03
N LEU A 279 -15.58 -13.43 -1.02
CA LEU A 279 -16.42 -13.08 -2.17
C LEU A 279 -17.86 -12.80 -1.74
N ARG A 280 -18.47 -13.73 -0.99
CA ARG A 280 -19.84 -13.60 -0.47
C ARG A 280 -20.00 -12.41 0.45
N GLY A 281 -19.06 -12.20 1.37
CA GLY A 281 -19.07 -11.05 2.27
C GLY A 281 -19.00 -9.71 1.54
N ALA A 282 -18.45 -9.68 0.32
CA ALA A 282 -18.40 -8.50 -0.53
C ALA A 282 -19.58 -8.43 -1.54
N GLY A 283 -20.49 -9.41 -1.56
CA GLY A 283 -21.56 -9.49 -2.57
C GLY A 283 -21.04 -9.73 -3.99
N LEU A 284 -19.86 -10.37 -4.13
CA LEU A 284 -19.18 -10.60 -5.40
C LEU A 284 -19.19 -12.08 -5.78
N SER A 285 -19.02 -12.35 -7.08
CA SER A 285 -18.72 -13.68 -7.63
C SER A 285 -17.57 -13.59 -8.62
N GLY A 286 -16.82 -14.69 -8.78
CA GLY A 286 -15.61 -14.74 -9.61
C GLY A 286 -15.76 -15.71 -10.77
N ARG A 287 -15.27 -15.34 -11.96
CA ARG A 287 -15.29 -16.22 -13.15
C ARG A 287 -13.98 -16.97 -13.37
N THR A 288 -12.85 -16.35 -13.04
CA THR A 288 -11.52 -16.95 -13.20
C THR A 288 -10.94 -17.28 -11.84
N ILE A 289 -10.60 -18.54 -11.66
CA ILE A 289 -9.96 -19.06 -10.45
C ILE A 289 -8.47 -19.17 -10.74
N VAL A 290 -7.65 -18.67 -9.83
CA VAL A 290 -6.19 -18.67 -9.96
C VAL A 290 -5.62 -19.38 -8.73
N LEU A 291 -4.76 -20.36 -8.97
CA LEU A 291 -3.92 -20.99 -7.95
C LEU A 291 -2.51 -20.44 -8.06
N LYS A 292 -1.97 -19.94 -6.96
CA LYS A 292 -0.59 -19.49 -6.81
C LYS A 292 0.15 -20.43 -5.85
N VAL A 293 1.30 -20.93 -6.29
CA VAL A 293 2.21 -21.73 -5.47
C VAL A 293 3.58 -21.09 -5.49
N ARG A 294 4.10 -20.72 -4.33
CA ARG A 294 5.50 -20.30 -4.19
C ARG A 294 6.32 -21.42 -3.57
N ARG A 295 7.49 -21.71 -4.13
CA ARG A 295 8.44 -22.70 -3.65
C ARG A 295 9.47 -22.09 -2.69
N TYR A 296 10.31 -22.95 -2.09
CA TYR A 296 11.36 -22.54 -1.15
C TYR A 296 12.38 -21.57 -1.77
N ASP A 297 12.65 -21.71 -3.06
CA ASP A 297 13.56 -20.87 -3.87
C ASP A 297 12.91 -19.55 -4.33
N PHE A 298 11.73 -19.22 -3.81
CA PHE A 298 10.89 -18.08 -4.17
C PHE A 298 10.35 -18.07 -5.61
N SER A 299 10.59 -19.11 -6.41
CA SER A 299 9.91 -19.29 -7.69
C SER A 299 8.39 -19.39 -7.45
N THR A 300 7.62 -18.67 -8.27
CA THR A 300 6.15 -18.62 -8.16
C THR A 300 5.53 -19.21 -9.41
N LEU A 301 4.72 -20.24 -9.21
CA LEU A 301 3.94 -20.92 -10.25
C LEU A 301 2.48 -20.48 -10.13
N THR A 302 1.89 -20.14 -11.27
CA THR A 302 0.47 -19.75 -11.34
C THR A 302 -0.25 -20.63 -12.36
N ARG A 303 -1.45 -21.09 -12.00
CA ARG A 303 -2.39 -21.75 -12.92
C ARG A 303 -3.75 -21.08 -12.78
N SER A 304 -4.50 -21.00 -13.87
CA SER A 304 -5.83 -20.40 -13.85
C SER A 304 -6.83 -21.17 -14.70
N GLU A 305 -8.07 -21.21 -14.25
CA GLU A 305 -9.22 -21.76 -14.98
C GLU A 305 -10.30 -20.69 -15.06
N THR A 306 -10.82 -20.43 -16.26
CA THR A 306 -11.96 -19.53 -16.46
C THR A 306 -13.22 -20.36 -16.69
N LEU A 307 -14.20 -20.18 -15.82
CA LEU A 307 -15.47 -20.91 -15.83
C LEU A 307 -16.44 -20.32 -16.86
N ARG A 308 -17.50 -21.08 -17.17
CA ARG A 308 -18.57 -20.66 -18.09
C ARG A 308 -19.36 -19.44 -17.57
N GLY A 309 -19.59 -19.40 -16.25
CA GLY A 309 -20.22 -18.28 -15.56
C GLY A 309 -19.47 -17.95 -14.27
N PRO A 310 -19.70 -16.75 -13.70
CA PRO A 310 -19.15 -16.42 -12.39
C PRO A 310 -19.79 -17.29 -11.30
N THR A 311 -19.02 -17.59 -10.25
CA THR A 311 -19.48 -18.40 -9.13
C THR A 311 -18.93 -17.88 -7.81
N ASP A 312 -19.69 -18.12 -6.76
CA ASP A 312 -19.31 -18.05 -5.35
C ASP A 312 -19.65 -19.37 -4.64
N ASP A 313 -19.82 -20.46 -5.40
CA ASP A 313 -20.10 -21.79 -4.86
C ASP A 313 -18.79 -22.43 -4.36
N PRO A 314 -18.67 -22.73 -3.05
CA PRO A 314 -17.46 -23.32 -2.50
C PRO A 314 -17.14 -24.70 -3.09
N ALA A 315 -18.13 -25.51 -3.51
CA ALA A 315 -17.86 -26.78 -4.16
C ALA A 315 -17.18 -26.58 -5.52
N VAL A 316 -17.73 -25.69 -6.35
CA VAL A 316 -17.19 -25.39 -7.69
C VAL A 316 -15.78 -24.81 -7.58
N VAL A 317 -15.55 -23.88 -6.64
CA VAL A 317 -14.22 -23.26 -6.46
C VAL A 317 -13.20 -24.27 -5.95
N ARG A 318 -13.55 -25.13 -4.99
CA ARG A 318 -12.66 -26.20 -4.49
C ARG A 318 -12.27 -27.19 -5.58
N GLU A 319 -13.24 -27.62 -6.41
CA GLU A 319 -12.97 -28.56 -7.50
C GLU A 319 -12.04 -27.96 -8.56
N ALA A 320 -12.27 -26.71 -8.96
CA ALA A 320 -11.38 -26.01 -9.88
C ALA A 320 -9.98 -25.82 -9.29
N ALA A 321 -9.87 -25.40 -8.03
CA ALA A 321 -8.58 -25.26 -7.35
C ALA A 321 -7.83 -26.61 -7.25
N ALA A 322 -8.55 -27.72 -7.02
CA ALA A 322 -7.97 -29.05 -7.03
C ALA A 322 -7.43 -29.46 -8.42
N ARG A 323 -8.19 -29.20 -9.49
CA ARG A 323 -7.70 -29.42 -10.87
C ARG A 323 -6.45 -28.61 -11.18
N LEU A 324 -6.44 -27.34 -10.78
CA LEU A 324 -5.28 -26.46 -10.97
C LEU A 324 -4.05 -26.97 -10.20
N LEU A 325 -4.24 -27.53 -9.01
CA LEU A 325 -3.16 -28.08 -8.19
C LEU A 325 -2.50 -29.30 -8.84
N GLU A 326 -3.25 -30.17 -9.52
CA GLU A 326 -2.68 -31.32 -10.24
C GLU A 326 -1.76 -30.88 -11.40
N ALA A 327 -1.93 -29.66 -11.93
CA ALA A 327 -1.07 -29.08 -12.96
C ALA A 327 0.15 -28.33 -12.43
N VAL A 328 0.42 -28.41 -11.11
CA VAL A 328 1.55 -27.76 -10.43
C VAL A 328 2.42 -28.79 -9.73
N ASP A 329 3.71 -28.79 -10.07
CA ASP A 329 4.69 -29.60 -9.34
C ASP A 329 4.99 -28.97 -7.96
N THR A 330 4.74 -29.74 -6.90
CA THR A 330 4.90 -29.36 -5.50
C THR A 330 6.00 -30.16 -4.79
N THR A 331 6.74 -31.00 -5.52
CA THR A 331 7.74 -31.93 -4.95
C THR A 331 8.87 -31.23 -4.19
N GLY A 332 9.31 -30.06 -4.68
CA GLY A 332 10.34 -29.25 -4.03
C GLY A 332 9.94 -28.62 -2.69
N GLY A 333 8.69 -28.80 -2.24
CA GLY A 333 8.15 -28.15 -1.05
C GLY A 333 7.46 -26.82 -1.36
N VAL A 334 6.35 -26.59 -0.67
CA VAL A 334 5.49 -25.43 -0.87
C VAL A 334 5.66 -24.44 0.28
N ARG A 335 6.11 -23.22 -0.06
CA ARG A 335 6.33 -22.10 0.85
C ARG A 335 5.07 -21.27 1.09
N LEU A 336 4.32 -20.99 0.02
CA LEU A 336 3.07 -20.21 0.06
C LEU A 336 2.06 -20.82 -0.90
N LEU A 337 0.80 -20.82 -0.48
CA LEU A 337 -0.37 -21.11 -1.31
C LEU A 337 -1.29 -19.91 -1.33
N GLY A 338 -1.91 -19.63 -2.48
CA GLY A 338 -2.93 -18.59 -2.66
C GLY A 338 -3.77 -18.75 -3.90
#